data_AF-A0A2R7JPL8-F1
#
_entry.id   AF-A0A2R7JPL8-F1
#
_cell.length_a   1.000
_cell.length_b   1.000
_cell.length_c   1.000
_cell.angle_alpha   90.00
_cell.angle_beta   90.00
_cell.angle_gamma   90.00
#
_symmetry.space_group_name_H-M   'P 1'
#
loop_
_entity.id
_entity.type
_entity.pdbx_description
1 polymer ?
#
loop_
_entity_poly.entity_id
_entity_poly.type
_entity_poly.pdbx_seq_one_letter_code
_entity_poly.pdbx_strand_id
1 'polypeptide(L)' 'MTLSIAIMYGVAALFTVIGVGLLLALVRKRSEAKVYAFRMVGIMALSLGLVLAMSATAMWRWSLAA' A
#
# COMPACT_ATOMS: atom_id res chain seq x y z
N MET A 1 -2.82 0.02 21.40
CA MET A 1 -3.08 -0.43 20.01
C MET A 1 -3.64 -1.83 20.06
N THR A 2 -4.71 -2.11 19.32
CA THR A 2 -5.32 -3.45 19.26
C THR A 2 -4.66 -4.30 18.17
N LEU A 3 -4.81 -5.64 18.27
CA LEU A 3 -4.27 -6.58 17.29
C LEU A 3 -4.81 -6.31 15.87
N SER A 4 -6.10 -5.96 15.76
CA SER A 4 -6.74 -5.67 14.47
C SER A 4 -6.11 -4.48 13.76
N ILE A 5 -5.78 -3.41 14.50
CA ILE A 5 -5.11 -2.22 13.95
C ILE A 5 -3.70 -2.59 13.48
N ALA A 6 -2.97 -3.39 14.26
CA ALA A 6 -1.63 -3.85 13.90
C ALA A 6 -1.64 -4.70 12.61
N ILE A 7 -2.61 -5.62 12.46
CA ILE A 7 -2.80 -6.39 11.23
C ILE A 7 -3.06 -5.47 10.04
N MET A 8 -3.91 -4.45 10.21
CA MET A 8 -4.22 -3.50 9.15
C MET A 8 -2.99 -2.72 8.68
N TYR A 9 -2.11 -2.30 9.59
CA TYR A 9 -0.81 -1.72 9.22
C TYR A 9 0.09 -2.72 8.50
N GLY A 10 0.09 -4.00 8.91
CA GLY A 10 0.82 -5.05 8.22
C GLY A 10 0.37 -5.22 6.77
N VAL A 11 -0.95 -5.28 6.53
CA VAL A 11 -1.53 -5.35 5.19
C VAL A 11 -1.22 -4.08 4.39
N ALA A 12 -1.35 -2.90 5.02
CA ALA A 12 -1.00 -1.62 4.39
C ALA A 12 0.45 -1.61 3.92
N ALA A 13 1.39 -1.98 4.79
CA ALA A 13 2.81 -2.04 4.48
C ALA A 13 3.12 -3.02 3.35
N LEU A 14 2.49 -4.20 3.34
CA LEU A 14 2.65 -5.19 2.27
C LEU A 14 2.25 -4.60 0.90
N PHE A 15 1.06 -4.00 0.82
CA PHE A 15 0.58 -3.40 -0.42
C PHE A 15 1.43 -2.19 -0.86
N THR A 16 1.88 -1.36 0.08
CA THR A 16 2.79 -0.25 -0.21
C THR A 16 4.12 -0.77 -0.76
N VAL A 17 4.73 -1.79 -0.15
CA VAL A 17 6.00 -2.38 -0.63
C VAL A 17 5.83 -3.00 -2.01
N ILE A 18 4.75 -3.74 -2.25
CA ILE A 18 4.47 -4.33 -3.57
C ILE A 18 4.25 -3.22 -4.61
N GLY A 19 3.41 -2.24 -4.30
CA GLY A 19 3.10 -1.12 -5.20
C GLY A 19 4.34 -0.31 -5.56
N VAL A 20 5.12 0.11 -4.56
CA VAL A 20 6.40 0.81 -4.75
C VAL A 20 7.38 -0.08 -5.52
N GLY A 21 7.49 -1.37 -5.19
CA GLY A 21 8.38 -2.29 -5.87
C GLY A 21 8.08 -2.45 -7.36
N LEU A 22 6.81 -2.56 -7.74
CA LEU A 22 6.36 -2.59 -9.14
C LEU A 22 6.68 -1.29 -9.86
N LEU A 23 6.45 -0.15 -9.20
CA LEU A 23 6.74 1.18 -9.75
C LEU A 23 8.24 1.44 -9.89
N LEU A 24 9.06 1.03 -8.92
CA LEU A 24 10.53 1.11 -9.02
C LEU A 24 11.08 0.16 -10.09
N ALA A 25 10.42 -0.97 -10.34
CA ALA A 25 10.83 -1.88 -11.41
C ALA A 25 10.64 -1.28 -12.82
N LEU A 26 9.84 -0.22 -12.97
CA LEU A 26 9.72 0.56 -14.21
C LEU A 26 10.91 1.48 -14.49
N VAL A 27 11.81 1.69 -13.53
CA VAL A 27 13.04 2.48 -13.75
C VAL A 27 13.97 1.82 -14.78
N ARG A 28 13.87 0.49 -14.93
CA ARG A 28 14.61 -0.26 -15.96
C ARG A 28 13.76 -0.44 -17.22
N LYS A 29 14.41 -0.47 -18.40
CA LYS A 29 13.73 -0.78 -19.67
C LYS A 29 12.99 -2.12 -19.58
N ARG A 30 11.71 -2.11 -19.92
CA ARG A 30 10.81 -3.28 -19.95
C ARG A 30 9.98 -3.25 -21.23
N SER A 31 9.43 -4.40 -21.60
CA SER A 31 8.48 -4.49 -22.72
C SER A 31 7.21 -3.69 -22.40
N GLU A 32 6.54 -3.19 -23.45
CA GLU A 32 5.33 -2.35 -23.31
C GLU A 32 4.24 -3.01 -22.46
N ALA A 33 4.00 -4.31 -22.66
CA ALA A 33 3.03 -5.07 -21.87
C ALA A 33 3.33 -5.04 -20.36
N LYS A 34 4.61 -5.14 -19.97
CA LYS A 34 5.02 -5.07 -18.57
C LYS A 34 4.90 -3.66 -18.01
N VAL A 35 5.19 -2.64 -18.82
CA VAL A 35 5.07 -1.24 -18.41
C VAL A 35 3.61 -0.91 -18.06
N TYR A 36 2.66 -1.31 -18.90
CA TYR A 36 1.24 -1.12 -18.65
C TYR A 36 0.79 -1.81 -17.35
N ALA A 37 1.08 -3.11 -17.23
CA ALA A 37 0.69 -3.90 -16.06
C ALA A 37 1.30 -3.35 -14.77
N PHE A 38 2.59 -3.00 -14.77
CA PHE A 38 3.27 -2.51 -13.57
C PHE A 38 2.77 -1.13 -13.15
N ARG A 39 2.42 -0.25 -14.10
CA ARG A 39 1.82 1.05 -13.77
C ARG A 39 0.45 0.87 -13.15
N MET A 40 -0.42 0.09 -13.80
CA MET A 40 -1.80 -0.10 -13.34
C MET A 40 -1.83 -0.77 -11.97
N VAL A 41 -1.19 -1.94 -11.85
CA VAL A 41 -1.17 -2.71 -10.60
C VAL A 41 -0.37 -1.97 -9.52
N GLY A 42 0.75 -1.35 -9.89
CA GLY A 42 1.59 -0.60 -8.95
C GLY A 42 0.85 0.58 -8.31
N ILE A 43 0.16 1.40 -9.10
CA ILE A 43 -0.62 2.54 -8.59
C ILE A 43 -1.81 2.06 -7.76
N MET A 44 -2.52 1.03 -8.21
CA MET A 44 -3.67 0.47 -7.48
C MET A 44 -3.24 -0.10 -6.12
N ALA A 45 -2.18 -0.90 -6.09
CA ALA A 45 -1.64 -1.47 -4.86
C ALA A 45 -1.11 -0.39 -3.91
N LEU A 46 -0.38 0.60 -4.43
CA LEU A 46 0.15 1.70 -3.63
C LEU A 46 -0.97 2.54 -3.01
N SER A 47 -1.98 2.89 -3.81
CA SER A 47 -3.15 3.64 -3.34
C SER A 47 -3.89 2.90 -2.24
N LEU A 48 -4.11 1.59 -2.41
CA LEU A 48 -4.73 0.73 -1.40
C LEU A 48 -3.93 0.72 -0.09
N GLY A 49 -2.61 0.55 -0.16
CA GLY A 49 -1.74 0.58 1.03
C GLY A 49 -1.81 1.91 1.78
N LEU A 50 -1.77 3.04 1.07
CA LEU A 50 -1.91 4.38 1.64
C LEU A 50 -3.27 4.59 2.32
N VAL A 51 -4.35 4.22 1.65
CA VAL A 51 -5.71 4.37 2.21
C VAL A 51 -5.90 3.50 3.46
N LEU A 52 -5.38 2.26 3.44
CA LEU A 52 -5.38 1.38 4.61
C LEU A 52 -4.57 1.98 5.77
N ALA A 53 -3.38 2.53 5.50
CA ALA A 53 -2.57 3.17 6.53
C ALA A 53 -3.27 4.38 7.16
N MET A 54 -3.89 5.24 6.34
CA MET A 54 -4.67 6.38 6.81
C MET A 54 -5.86 5.92 7.68
N SER A 55 -6.58 4.90 7.22
CA SER A 55 -7.72 4.33 7.95
C SER A 55 -7.29 3.70 9.28
N ALA A 56 -6.16 2.98 9.30
CA ALA A 56 -5.59 2.39 10.51
C ALA A 56 -5.18 3.48 11.51
N THR A 57 -4.61 4.57 11.01
CA THR A 57 -4.22 5.74 11.82
C THR A 57 -5.45 6.41 12.43
N ALA A 58 -6.52 6.61 11.65
CA ALA A 58 -7.77 7.18 12.14
C ALA A 58 -8.38 6.32 13.26
N MET A 59 -8.49 5.01 13.05
CA MET A 59 -8.99 4.08 14.08
C MET A 59 -8.12 4.06 15.33
N TRP A 60 -6.80 4.10 15.19
CA TRP A 60 -5.90 4.17 16.33
C TRP A 60 -6.10 5.46 17.12
N ARG A 61 -6.21 6.61 16.43
CA ARG A 61 -6.44 7.90 17.06
C ARG A 61 -7.77 7.93 17.82
N TRP A 62 -8.84 7.41 17.25
CA TRP A 62 -10.14 7.32 17.94
C TRP A 62 -10.10 6.36 19.14
N SER A 63 -9.40 5.23 19.02
CA SER A 63 -9.23 4.29 20.13
C SER A 63 -8.42 4.86 21.31
N LEU A 64 -7.61 5.90 21.11
CA LEU A 64 -6.89 6.59 22.18
C LEU A 64 -7.73 7.68 22.85
N ALA A 65 -8.79 8.14 22.18
CA ALA A 65 -9.69 9.19 22.67
C ALA A 65 -10.94 8.63 23.37
N ALA A 66 -11.19 7.32 23.23
CA ALA A 66 -12.23 6.56 23.93
C ALA A 66 -11.67 5.97 25.23
#